data_AF-A0A7S2BX34-F1
#
_entry.id   AF-A0A7S2BX34-F1
#
_cell.length_a   1.000
_cell.length_b   1.000
_cell.length_c   1.000
_cell.angle_alpha   90.00
_cell.angle_beta   90.00
_cell.angle_gamma   90.00
#
_symmetry.space_group_name_H-M   'P 1'
#
loop_
_entity.id
_entity.type
_entity.pdbx_description
1 polymer ?
#
loop_
_entity_poly.entity_id
_entity_poly.type
_entity_poly.pdbx_seq_one_letter_code
_entity_poly.pdbx_strand_id
1 'polypeptide(L)'
;MYQDAWAAGAELWLFWRPRRFVQDADDLSKIEERHAFCIDKSTFAREVAPFGPFDVDWFASTSSTVTPSFFSRFHCAESEGCDAFSATWTGRWGFFLHPFEASVFDRILDKFVSDNAGGVLIVPEWSRAAWFQRLFFSGWSRRVTHVSYLPGSCLVALSDECFFGHSFNVDLRVCIIQPLPPV
;
A
#
# COMPACT_ATOMS: atom_id res chain seq x y z
N MET A 1 -21.29 -12.67 -10.23
CA MET A 1 -21.61 -12.51 -8.79
C MET A 1 -23.10 -12.34 -8.54
N TYR A 2 -23.77 -11.25 -8.93
CA TYR A 2 -25.23 -11.14 -8.73
C TYR A 2 -26.05 -12.07 -9.63
N GLN A 3 -25.65 -12.26 -10.89
CA GLN A 3 -26.35 -13.16 -11.81
C GLN A 3 -26.35 -14.62 -11.31
N ASP A 4 -25.24 -15.07 -10.73
CA ASP A 4 -25.11 -16.43 -10.19
C ASP A 4 -25.96 -16.62 -8.93
N ALA A 5 -26.03 -15.59 -8.06
CA ALA A 5 -26.88 -15.60 -6.87
C ALA A 5 -28.38 -15.63 -7.24
N TRP A 6 -28.81 -14.86 -8.24
CA TRP A 6 -30.19 -14.89 -8.73
C TRP A 6 -30.54 -16.21 -9.41
N ALA A 7 -29.62 -16.79 -10.19
CA ALA A 7 -29.79 -18.11 -10.81
C ALA A 7 -29.92 -19.23 -9.76
N ALA A 8 -29.32 -19.05 -8.57
CA ALA A 8 -29.43 -19.95 -7.43
C ALA A 8 -30.68 -19.71 -6.55
N GLY A 9 -31.58 -18.79 -6.94
CA GLY A 9 -32.82 -18.51 -6.21
C GLY A 9 -32.64 -17.60 -4.99
N ALA A 10 -31.58 -16.79 -4.94
CA ALA A 10 -31.43 -15.80 -3.88
C ALA A 10 -32.56 -14.76 -3.91
N GLU A 11 -33.02 -14.37 -2.71
CA GLU A 11 -34.07 -13.37 -2.53
C GLU A 11 -33.46 -12.05 -2.03
N LEU A 12 -33.84 -10.93 -2.64
CA LEU A 12 -33.39 -9.59 -2.24
C LEU A 12 -34.41 -8.92 -1.32
N TRP A 13 -33.98 -8.58 -0.11
CA TRP A 13 -34.79 -7.84 0.85
C TRP A 13 -34.28 -6.40 0.97
N LEU A 14 -35.11 -5.45 0.53
CA LEU A 14 -34.81 -4.02 0.61
C LEU A 14 -35.60 -3.40 1.77
N PHE A 15 -34.87 -2.79 2.71
CA PHE A 15 -35.49 -2.03 3.80
C PHE A 15 -34.86 -0.65 3.89
N TRP A 16 -35.70 0.37 4.01
CA TRP A 16 -35.23 1.71 4.28
C TRP A 16 -34.73 1.81 5.73
N ARG A 17 -33.51 2.34 5.89
CA ARG A 17 -32.95 2.71 7.20
C ARG A 17 -32.87 4.24 7.28
N PRO A 18 -33.35 4.88 8.38
CA PRO A 18 -33.12 6.30 8.59
C PRO A 18 -31.63 6.66 8.51
N ARG A 19 -31.32 7.80 7.88
CA ARG A 19 -29.94 8.26 7.61
C ARG A 19 -29.02 8.21 8.84
N ARG A 20 -29.54 8.52 10.04
CA ARG A 20 -28.79 8.44 11.30
C ARG A 20 -28.16 7.07 11.60
N PHE A 21 -28.63 6.00 10.97
CA PHE A 21 -28.12 4.63 11.13
C PHE A 21 -27.21 4.17 9.99
N VAL A 22 -27.12 4.94 8.90
CA VAL A 22 -26.30 4.62 7.72
C VAL A 22 -25.32 5.74 7.39
N GLN A 23 -25.14 6.72 8.28
CA GLN A 23 -24.34 7.91 8.01
C GLN A 23 -22.90 7.55 7.66
N ASP A 24 -22.30 6.59 8.38
CA ASP A 24 -20.93 6.13 8.11
C ASP A 24 -20.81 5.49 6.71
N ALA A 25 -21.78 4.67 6.31
CA ALA A 25 -21.81 4.06 4.98
C ALA A 25 -22.04 5.11 3.88
N ASP A 26 -22.97 6.05 4.11
CA ASP A 26 -23.23 7.19 3.23
C ASP A 26 -21.99 8.09 3.08
N ASP A 27 -21.17 8.24 4.12
CA ASP A 27 -19.97 9.08 4.06
C ASP A 27 -18.79 8.34 3.42
N LEU A 28 -18.60 7.06 3.74
CA LEU A 28 -17.59 6.21 3.09
C LEU A 28 -17.86 6.04 1.59
N SER A 29 -19.13 5.90 1.17
CA SER A 29 -19.48 5.78 -0.25
C SER A 29 -19.19 7.03 -1.09
N LYS A 30 -18.93 8.18 -0.45
CA LYS A 30 -18.51 9.43 -1.11
C LYS A 30 -16.99 9.58 -1.17
N ILE A 31 -16.23 8.69 -0.52
CA ILE A 31 -14.77 8.73 -0.57
C ILE A 31 -14.34 8.24 -1.94
N GLU A 32 -13.71 9.12 -2.70
CA GLU A 32 -13.01 8.75 -3.93
C GLU A 32 -11.65 8.16 -3.57
N GLU A 33 -11.43 6.90 -3.93
CA GLU A 33 -10.13 6.24 -3.72
C GLU A 33 -9.18 6.59 -4.87
N ARG A 34 -8.46 7.69 -4.69
CA ARG A 34 -7.53 8.24 -5.69
C ARG A 34 -6.16 7.56 -5.68
N HIS A 35 -5.90 6.63 -4.77
CA HIS A 35 -4.63 5.91 -4.65
C HIS A 35 -4.76 4.42 -4.99
N ALA A 36 -5.79 4.05 -5.76
CA ALA A 36 -5.94 2.73 -6.33
C ALA A 36 -4.93 2.53 -7.50
N PHE A 37 -3.74 2.02 -7.19
CA PHE A 37 -2.73 1.64 -8.19
C PHE A 37 -1.92 0.43 -7.72
N CYS A 38 -1.22 -0.21 -8.65
CA CYS A 38 -0.28 -1.30 -8.38
C CYS A 38 0.93 -1.21 -9.33
N ILE A 39 1.93 -2.06 -9.11
CA ILE A 39 3.04 -2.23 -10.06
C ILE A 39 2.62 -3.25 -11.10
N ASP A 40 2.97 -3.02 -12.37
CA ASP A 40 2.73 -3.99 -13.42
C ASP A 40 3.39 -5.34 -13.07
N LYS A 41 2.67 -6.42 -13.36
CA LYS A 41 3.06 -7.77 -12.92
C LYS A 41 4.43 -8.19 -13.45
N SER A 42 4.81 -7.72 -14.64
CA SER A 42 6.08 -8.10 -15.27
C SER A 42 7.28 -7.43 -14.61
N THR A 43 7.17 -6.14 -14.31
CA THR A 43 8.18 -5.37 -13.58
C THR A 43 8.25 -5.86 -12.14
N PHE A 44 7.11 -6.11 -11.48
CA PHE A 44 7.12 -6.66 -10.13
C PHE A 44 7.87 -8.00 -10.08
N ALA A 45 7.55 -8.93 -10.97
CA ALA A 45 8.19 -10.25 -11.02
C ALA A 45 9.70 -10.17 -11.30
N ARG A 46 10.14 -9.23 -12.14
CA ARG A 46 11.56 -9.11 -12.53
C ARG A 46 12.39 -8.32 -11.52
N GLU A 47 11.84 -7.23 -11.01
CA GLU A 47 12.62 -6.21 -10.29
C GLU A 47 12.34 -6.17 -8.79
N VAL A 48 11.17 -6.62 -8.33
CA VAL A 48 10.75 -6.49 -6.92
C VAL A 48 10.67 -7.84 -6.23
N ALA A 49 10.06 -8.84 -6.86
CA ALA A 49 9.92 -10.19 -6.32
C ALA A 49 11.23 -10.86 -5.88
N PRO A 50 12.41 -10.59 -6.50
CA PRO A 50 13.69 -11.13 -6.01
C PRO A 50 14.08 -10.69 -4.60
N PHE A 51 13.47 -9.62 -4.07
CA PHE A 51 13.69 -9.15 -2.71
C PHE A 51 12.70 -9.72 -1.69
N GLY A 52 11.81 -10.61 -2.13
CA GLY A 52 10.93 -11.41 -1.26
C GLY A 52 11.61 -12.69 -0.75
N PRO A 53 10.83 -13.66 -0.22
CA PRO A 53 9.37 -13.65 -0.11
C PRO A 53 8.87 -12.58 0.87
N PHE A 54 7.69 -12.02 0.59
CA PHE A 54 7.04 -11.05 1.47
C PHE A 54 6.04 -11.75 2.38
N ASP A 55 6.13 -11.46 3.68
CA ASP A 55 5.19 -11.99 4.67
C ASP A 55 3.85 -11.25 4.63
N VAL A 56 3.85 -10.01 4.15
CA VAL A 56 2.71 -9.09 4.18
C VAL A 56 2.90 -7.93 3.21
N ASP A 57 1.80 -7.54 2.56
CA ASP A 57 1.67 -6.29 1.83
C ASP A 57 0.95 -5.27 2.72
N TRP A 58 1.67 -4.26 3.18
CA TRP A 58 1.15 -3.34 4.19
C TRP A 58 0.18 -2.31 3.61
N PHE A 59 0.16 -2.07 2.31
CA PHE A 59 -0.64 -1.00 1.72
C PHE A 59 -1.34 -1.50 0.45
N ALA A 60 -2.40 -2.29 0.62
CA ALA A 60 -3.05 -2.95 -0.49
C ALA A 60 -4.58 -3.05 -0.37
N SER A 61 -5.15 -3.57 -1.45
CA SER A 61 -6.55 -3.97 -1.60
C SER A 61 -6.58 -5.36 -2.24
N THR A 62 -7.75 -6.01 -2.27
CA THR A 62 -7.92 -7.27 -3.02
C THR A 62 -7.40 -7.18 -4.46
N SER A 63 -7.58 -6.03 -5.11
CA SER A 63 -7.16 -5.81 -6.50
C SER A 63 -5.68 -5.49 -6.70
N SER A 64 -4.97 -5.03 -5.65
CA SER A 64 -3.59 -4.54 -5.77
C SER A 64 -2.57 -5.37 -5.01
N THR A 65 -3.00 -6.23 -4.08
CA THR A 65 -2.09 -6.99 -3.22
C THR A 65 -1.15 -7.90 -4.00
N VAL A 66 0.09 -8.00 -3.54
CA VAL A 66 1.09 -8.93 -4.07
C VAL A 66 1.28 -10.18 -3.19
N THR A 67 0.61 -10.24 -2.04
CA THR A 67 0.66 -11.36 -1.08
C THR A 67 -0.74 -11.78 -0.63
N PRO A 68 -0.93 -13.03 -0.17
CA PRO A 68 -2.19 -13.46 0.45
C PRO A 68 -2.53 -12.72 1.76
N SER A 69 -1.51 -12.35 2.52
CA SER A 69 -1.64 -11.54 3.74
C SER A 69 -1.42 -10.08 3.38
N PHE A 70 -2.40 -9.22 3.63
CA PHE A 70 -2.26 -7.79 3.35
C PHE A 70 -3.12 -6.92 4.27
N PHE A 71 -2.72 -5.66 4.43
CA PHE A 71 -3.47 -4.64 5.15
C PHE A 71 -4.13 -3.65 4.19
N SER A 72 -5.38 -3.30 4.49
CA SER A 72 -6.18 -2.39 3.67
C SER A 72 -6.51 -1.10 4.41
N ARG A 73 -6.75 -0.01 3.66
CA ARG A 73 -7.15 1.28 4.25
C ARG A 73 -8.50 1.20 4.95
N PHE A 74 -9.45 0.53 4.32
CA PHE A 74 -10.81 0.31 4.81
C PHE A 74 -11.10 -1.17 4.88
N HIS A 75 -11.99 -1.56 5.78
CA HIS A 75 -12.33 -2.97 6.00
C HIS A 75 -12.64 -3.73 4.71
N CYS A 76 -11.81 -4.73 4.44
CA CYS A 76 -11.95 -5.69 3.36
C CYS A 76 -11.96 -7.10 3.96
N ALA A 77 -12.93 -7.93 3.57
CA ALA A 77 -13.09 -9.28 4.11
C ALA A 77 -11.87 -10.19 3.86
N GLU A 78 -11.10 -9.91 2.81
CA GLU A 78 -9.89 -10.67 2.45
C GLU A 78 -8.61 -10.11 3.07
N SER A 79 -8.66 -8.89 3.63
CA SER A 79 -7.49 -8.30 4.28
C SER A 79 -7.25 -8.95 5.64
N GLU A 80 -5.97 -9.12 6.00
CA GLU A 80 -5.58 -9.57 7.35
C GLU A 80 -5.99 -8.52 8.39
N GLY A 81 -5.94 -7.24 8.03
CA GLY A 81 -6.37 -6.15 8.89
C GLY A 81 -6.60 -4.83 8.15
N CYS A 82 -7.11 -3.87 8.92
CA CYS A 82 -7.34 -2.49 8.47
C CYS A 82 -6.29 -1.57 9.09
N ASP A 83 -5.90 -0.51 8.36
CA ASP A 83 -4.90 0.47 8.78
C ASP A 83 -3.58 -0.18 9.22
N ALA A 84 -2.63 -0.30 8.30
CA ALA A 84 -1.33 -0.89 8.58
C ALA A 84 -0.57 -0.24 9.73
N PHE A 85 -0.81 1.04 10.05
CA PHE A 85 -0.14 1.70 11.16
C PHE A 85 -0.65 1.24 12.53
N SER A 86 -1.81 0.59 12.58
CA SER A 86 -2.37 -0.01 13.80
C SER A 86 -1.71 -1.34 14.17
N ALA A 87 -1.08 -2.02 13.20
CA ALA A 87 -0.41 -3.30 13.38
C ALA A 87 1.05 -3.15 13.84
N THR A 88 1.61 -4.23 14.39
CA THR A 88 3.07 -4.36 14.55
C THR A 88 3.70 -4.92 13.28
N TRP A 89 4.79 -4.30 12.85
CA TRP A 89 5.59 -4.72 11.68
C TRP A 89 6.82 -5.53 12.10
N THR A 90 7.05 -5.70 13.40
CA THR A 90 8.21 -6.42 13.93
C THR A 90 8.22 -7.87 13.45
N GLY A 91 9.36 -8.30 12.92
CA GLY A 91 9.58 -9.70 12.53
C GLY A 91 8.88 -10.14 11.25
N ARG A 92 8.24 -9.21 10.50
CA ARG A 92 7.61 -9.51 9.20
C ARG A 92 8.29 -8.72 8.10
N TRP A 93 8.77 -9.43 7.08
CA TRP A 93 9.35 -8.83 5.89
C TRP A 93 8.26 -8.28 4.99
N GLY A 94 8.10 -6.96 4.99
CA GLY A 94 6.96 -6.29 4.35
C GLY A 94 7.22 -5.80 2.94
N PHE A 95 6.17 -5.77 2.13
CA PHE A 95 6.10 -4.96 0.92
C PHE A 95 5.34 -3.65 1.19
N PHE A 96 5.86 -2.52 0.70
CA PHE A 96 5.33 -1.19 0.97
C PHE A 96 5.21 -0.37 -0.32
N LEU A 97 4.03 -0.42 -0.94
CA LEU A 97 3.60 0.50 -2.01
C LEU A 97 2.43 1.33 -1.49
N HIS A 98 2.75 2.49 -0.90
CA HIS A 98 1.79 3.31 -0.16
C HIS A 98 1.25 4.48 -1.02
N PRO A 99 0.20 5.21 -0.59
CA PRO A 99 -0.49 6.23 -1.39
C PRO A 99 0.33 7.49 -1.78
N PHE A 100 1.65 7.53 -1.60
CA PHE A 100 2.55 8.65 -1.92
C PHE A 100 2.16 10.01 -1.30
N GLU A 101 1.43 9.99 -0.17
CA GLU A 101 1.16 11.18 0.63
C GLU A 101 2.34 11.49 1.57
N ALA A 102 2.75 12.77 1.66
CA ALA A 102 3.89 13.20 2.49
C ALA A 102 3.78 12.76 3.96
N SER A 103 2.60 12.92 4.56
CA SER A 103 2.33 12.51 5.95
C SER A 103 2.42 11.00 6.16
N VAL A 104 2.14 10.21 5.13
CA VAL A 104 2.23 8.74 5.17
C VAL A 104 3.69 8.29 5.10
N PHE A 105 4.54 8.97 4.30
CA PHE A 105 5.98 8.68 4.30
C PHE A 105 6.60 8.85 5.69
N ASP A 106 6.37 9.99 6.34
CA ASP A 106 6.96 10.26 7.65
C ASP A 106 6.52 9.21 8.68
N ARG A 107 5.24 8.83 8.67
CA ARG A 107 4.71 7.77 9.52
C ARG A 107 5.33 6.40 9.21
N ILE A 108 5.55 6.06 7.95
CA ILE A 108 6.23 4.80 7.56
C ILE A 108 7.66 4.79 8.12
N LEU A 109 8.40 5.87 7.94
CA LEU A 109 9.77 5.99 8.45
C LEU A 109 9.80 5.87 9.98
N ASP A 110 8.90 6.54 10.69
CA ASP A 110 8.78 6.42 12.14
C ASP A 110 8.45 4.98 12.57
N LYS A 111 7.56 4.30 11.85
CA LYS A 111 7.15 2.92 12.14
C LYS A 111 8.25 1.90 11.91
N PHE A 112 9.05 2.06 10.85
CA PHE A 112 10.27 1.26 10.63
C PHE A 112 11.24 1.38 11.80
N VAL A 113 11.35 2.56 12.41
CA VAL A 113 12.20 2.77 13.59
C VAL A 113 11.56 2.17 14.84
N SER A 114 10.28 2.45 15.11
CA SER A 114 9.60 2.00 16.33
C SER A 114 9.50 0.49 16.44
N ASP A 115 9.19 -0.16 15.32
CA ASP A 115 8.97 -1.60 15.26
C ASP A 115 10.23 -2.36 14.88
N ASN A 116 11.31 -1.63 14.60
CA ASN A 116 12.52 -2.15 14.00
C ASN A 116 12.21 -3.08 12.81
N ALA A 117 11.35 -2.61 11.90
CA ALA A 117 10.85 -3.41 10.79
C ALA A 117 11.82 -3.43 9.60
N GLY A 118 11.57 -4.35 8.67
CA GLY A 118 12.30 -4.47 7.42
C GLY A 118 11.39 -4.82 6.25
N GLY A 119 11.89 -4.63 5.04
CA GLY A 119 11.13 -4.92 3.82
C GLY A 119 11.57 -4.13 2.61
N VAL A 120 10.70 -4.10 1.61
CA VAL A 120 10.87 -3.36 0.36
C VAL A 120 9.96 -2.15 0.35
N LEU A 121 10.55 -0.97 0.41
CA LEU A 121 9.84 0.31 0.32
C LEU A 121 10.00 0.93 -1.07
N ILE A 122 8.88 1.19 -1.73
CA ILE A 122 8.85 1.87 -3.02
C ILE A 122 8.41 3.30 -2.84
N VAL A 123 9.25 4.24 -3.29
CA VAL A 123 9.02 5.68 -3.13
C VAL A 123 9.25 6.41 -4.45
N PRO A 124 8.54 7.51 -4.74
CA PRO A 124 8.83 8.36 -5.90
C PRO A 124 10.11 9.17 -5.68
N GLU A 125 10.80 9.52 -6.77
CA GLU A 125 12.00 10.35 -6.74
C GLU A 125 11.66 11.83 -6.53
N TRP A 126 11.18 12.15 -5.33
CA TRP A 126 10.90 13.52 -4.91
C TRP A 126 12.05 14.05 -4.07
N SER A 127 13.20 14.29 -4.71
CA SER A 127 14.45 14.69 -4.04
C SER A 127 14.32 15.94 -3.17
N ARG A 128 13.36 16.82 -3.45
CA ARG A 128 13.12 18.03 -2.64
C ARG A 128 12.23 17.81 -1.42
N ALA A 129 11.63 16.64 -1.25
CA ALA A 129 10.76 16.34 -0.12
C ALA A 129 11.58 16.04 1.14
N ALA A 130 11.11 16.51 2.29
CA ALA A 130 11.79 16.33 3.58
C ALA A 130 11.95 14.83 3.94
N TRP A 131 10.92 14.02 3.72
CA TRP A 131 10.96 12.57 3.96
C TRP A 131 11.99 11.88 3.05
N PHE A 132 12.16 12.34 1.80
CA PHE A 132 13.13 11.78 0.86
C PHE A 132 14.54 12.07 1.36
N GLN A 133 14.75 13.31 1.79
CA GLN A 133 16.00 13.71 2.40
C GLN A 133 16.30 12.88 3.64
N ARG A 134 15.30 12.60 4.49
CA ARG A 134 15.43 11.75 5.68
C ARG A 134 15.79 10.29 5.36
N LEU A 135 15.22 9.73 4.29
CA LEU A 135 15.44 8.34 3.89
C LEU A 135 16.86 8.11 3.34
N PHE A 136 17.38 9.04 2.53
CA PHE A 136 18.67 8.88 1.85
C PHE A 136 19.83 9.64 2.49
N PHE A 137 19.55 10.64 3.31
CA PHE A 137 20.53 11.45 4.04
C PHE A 137 20.18 11.39 5.53
N SER A 138 21.17 11.44 6.43
CA SER A 138 21.06 11.16 7.89
C SER A 138 21.27 9.68 8.29
N GLY A 139 20.89 9.31 9.53
CA GLY A 139 21.16 8.00 10.15
C GLY A 139 20.44 6.80 9.49
N TRP A 140 19.59 7.04 8.49
CA TRP A 140 18.90 6.01 7.71
C TRP A 140 19.80 5.18 6.80
N SER A 141 21.00 5.69 6.48
CA SER A 141 22.00 4.95 5.68
C SER A 141 22.37 3.57 6.26
N ARG A 142 22.14 3.35 7.56
CA ARG A 142 22.37 2.06 8.22
C ARG A 142 21.27 1.03 7.96
N ARG A 143 20.06 1.49 7.61
CA ARG A 143 18.89 0.63 7.34
C ARG A 143 18.73 0.39 5.85
N VAL A 144 19.01 1.36 5.01
CA VAL A 144 18.90 1.22 3.54
C VAL A 144 20.12 0.48 3.00
N THR A 145 19.97 -0.79 2.63
CA THR A 145 21.10 -1.62 2.15
C THR A 145 21.20 -1.75 0.64
N HIS A 146 20.10 -1.52 -0.07
CA HIS A 146 20.06 -1.56 -1.52
C HIS A 146 19.04 -0.56 -2.04
N VAL A 147 19.38 0.06 -3.18
CA VAL A 147 18.53 1.02 -3.87
C VAL A 147 18.61 0.72 -5.38
N SER A 148 17.47 0.47 -5.99
CA SER A 148 17.35 0.36 -7.46
C SER A 148 16.26 1.30 -7.99
N TYR A 149 16.13 1.35 -9.31
CA TYR A 149 15.33 2.33 -10.04
C TYR A 149 14.22 1.60 -10.80
N LEU A 150 13.01 2.15 -10.77
CA LEU A 150 11.93 1.77 -11.68
C LEU A 150 11.41 3.00 -12.41
N PRO A 151 11.05 2.89 -13.70
CA PRO A 151 10.35 3.96 -14.37
C PRO A 151 8.96 4.13 -13.75
N GLY A 152 8.51 5.37 -13.56
CA GLY A 152 7.16 5.63 -13.02
C GLY A 152 6.04 4.96 -13.81
N SER A 153 6.25 4.76 -15.11
CA SER A 153 5.32 4.08 -16.02
C SER A 153 5.05 2.62 -15.68
N CYS A 154 5.78 2.02 -14.73
CA CYS A 154 5.47 0.69 -14.21
C CYS A 154 4.25 0.70 -13.27
N LEU A 155 3.81 1.87 -12.79
CA LEU A 155 2.57 1.97 -12.01
C LEU A 155 1.35 1.94 -12.93
N VAL A 156 0.41 1.06 -12.58
CA VAL A 156 -0.85 0.87 -13.28
C VAL A 156 -1.97 1.38 -12.39
N ALA A 157 -2.73 2.36 -12.88
CA ALA A 157 -3.94 2.82 -12.23
C ALA A 157 -5.01 1.71 -12.27
N LEU A 158 -5.68 1.49 -11.14
CA LEU A 158 -6.79 0.53 -11.01
C LEU A 158 -8.16 1.22 -11.06
N SER A 159 -8.17 2.55 -11.17
CA SER A 159 -9.34 3.40 -11.28
C SER A 159 -9.01 4.59 -12.19
N ASP A 160 -9.97 5.06 -12.97
CA ASP A 160 -9.83 6.27 -13.78
C ASP A 160 -9.61 7.54 -12.92
N GLU A 161 -10.01 7.49 -11.64
CA GLU A 161 -9.84 8.57 -10.66
C GLU A 161 -8.49 8.53 -9.93
N CYS A 162 -7.58 7.64 -10.33
CA CYS A 162 -6.25 7.57 -9.75
C CYS A 162 -5.53 8.93 -9.85
N PHE A 163 -4.77 9.32 -8.84
CA PHE A 163 -4.23 10.67 -8.73
C PHE A 163 -3.27 11.05 -9.87
N PHE A 164 -2.71 10.06 -10.58
CA PHE A 164 -1.87 10.25 -11.76
C PHE A 164 -2.58 9.95 -13.09
N GLY A 165 -3.87 9.60 -13.06
CA GLY A 165 -4.66 9.24 -14.23
C GLY A 165 -4.06 8.05 -14.97
N HIS A 166 -3.63 8.27 -16.22
CA HIS A 166 -3.15 7.21 -17.10
C HIS A 166 -1.67 6.84 -16.94
N SER A 167 -0.82 7.74 -16.44
CA SER A 167 0.62 7.48 -16.34
C SER A 167 1.26 8.24 -15.19
N PHE A 168 2.03 7.53 -14.38
CA PHE A 168 2.88 8.15 -13.37
C PHE A 168 4.25 8.48 -13.98
N ASN A 169 4.57 9.77 -14.11
CA ASN A 169 5.75 10.23 -14.86
C ASN A 169 6.95 10.57 -13.97
N VAL A 170 6.96 10.07 -12.74
CA VAL A 170 8.07 10.24 -11.81
C VAL A 170 8.72 8.89 -11.56
N ASP A 171 10.04 8.84 -11.72
CA ASP A 171 10.80 7.63 -11.44
C ASP A 171 10.65 7.22 -9.97
N LEU A 172 10.76 5.91 -9.74
CA LEU A 172 10.65 5.32 -8.41
C LEU A 172 12.00 4.81 -7.93
N ARG A 173 12.12 4.71 -6.61
CA ARG A 173 13.19 4.03 -5.90
C ARG A 173 12.63 2.82 -5.19
N VAL A 174 13.26 1.68 -5.44
CA VAL A 174 13.04 0.46 -4.67
C VAL A 174 14.12 0.41 -3.60
N CYS A 175 13.73 0.58 -2.35
CA CYS A 175 14.63 0.65 -1.21
C CYS A 175 14.49 -0.60 -0.35
N ILE A 176 15.60 -1.31 -0.14
CA ILE A 176 15.63 -2.43 0.79
C ILE A 176 15.98 -1.90 2.17
N ILE A 177 15.02 -2.00 3.09
CA ILE A 177 15.13 -1.52 4.46
C ILE A 177 15.38 -2.74 5.36
N GLN A 178 16.51 -2.75 6.06
CA GLN A 178 16.86 -3.78 7.02
C GLN A 178 16.53 -3.34 8.45
N PRO A 179 16.08 -4.26 9.31
CA PRO A 179 16.03 -4.03 10.74
C PRO A 179 17.47 -3.85 11.26
N LEU A 180 17.65 -3.03 12.29
CA LEU A 180 18.93 -2.93 12.98
C LEU A 180 19.06 -4.07 13.99
N PRO A 181 20.28 -4.58 14.24
CA PRO A 181 20.49 -5.53 15.33
C PRO A 181 20.06 -4.90 16.67
N PRO A 182 19.58 -5.72 17.62
CA PRO A 182 19.33 -5.24 18.97
C PRO A 182 20.63 -4.67 19.56
N VAL A 183 20.50 -3.52 20.25
CA VAL A 183 21.61 -2.82 20.92
C VAL A 183 21.94 -3.49 22.25
#